data_AF-A0A849VZ03-F1
#
_entry.id   AF-A0A849VZ03-F1
#
_cell.length_a   1.000
_cell.length_b   1.000
_cell.length_c   1.000
_cell.angle_alpha   90.00
_cell.angle_beta   90.00
_cell.angle_gamma   90.00
#
_symmetry.space_group_name_H-M   'P 1'
#
loop_
_entity.id
_entity.type
_entity.pdbx_description
1 polymer ?
#
loop_
_entity_poly.entity_id
_entity_poly.type
_entity_poly.pdbx_seq_one_letter_code
_entity_poly.pdbx_strand_id
1 'polypeptide(L)'
;MANLTIAASEASFVRLFNAIRDNFTFADADSADFGPFTASYDVAFHLENGNVDLRGDNTVKIDELDIKWDKLDLSLGIDIPSICIGGWCIIPTPFGCALRLPKICIFDDDPDIAITLPLGGLVSEVSLTGRLVMRHFDNPARPPGMNAWDAQDAVPSLASEWRLFFDDPIVDIDPIDVGDTVGDLLEAAVNAAVDNLLFFLPGWARDIVKGILGPVIDLVRAILDIPDDIQEWISDLLNVSFGLLDIIAQYIIDYFGDITPLTAIEDPYPLLPGTTNPNNFGPSMLMPVKIPIRKLNVFNNDVEMILEADIG
;
A
#
# COMPACT_ATOMS: atom_id res chain seq x y z
N MET A 1 12.72 25.66 -30.82
CA MET A 1 11.92 26.73 -30.18
C MET A 1 10.50 26.20 -30.19
N ALA A 2 9.88 26.10 -29.01
CA ALA A 2 8.53 25.58 -28.89
C ALA A 2 7.56 26.40 -29.76
N ASN A 3 6.59 25.73 -30.36
CA ASN A 3 5.52 26.40 -31.09
C ASN A 3 4.42 26.91 -30.15
N LEU A 4 4.26 26.26 -29.00
CA LEU A 4 3.29 26.61 -27.96
C LEU A 4 3.95 26.47 -26.59
N THR A 5 3.72 27.46 -25.72
CA THR A 5 4.10 27.42 -24.31
C THR A 5 2.87 27.72 -23.47
N ILE A 6 2.57 26.88 -22.49
CA ILE A 6 1.46 27.04 -21.56
C ILE A 6 2.04 26.97 -20.15
N ALA A 7 1.59 27.85 -19.26
CA ALA A 7 1.92 27.81 -17.84
C ALA A 7 0.65 27.55 -17.02
N ALA A 8 0.80 26.73 -15.99
CA ALA A 8 -0.20 26.47 -14.97
C ALA A 8 0.38 26.86 -13.62
N SER A 9 -0.35 27.68 -12.86
CA SER A 9 0.05 28.05 -11.50
C SER A 9 0.17 26.84 -10.58
N GLU A 10 1.01 26.91 -9.56
CA GLU A 10 1.10 25.92 -8.48
C GLU A 10 -0.27 25.52 -7.92
N ALA A 11 -1.18 26.48 -7.71
CA ALA A 11 -2.53 26.19 -7.23
C ALA A 11 -3.35 25.26 -8.14
N SER A 12 -3.08 25.26 -9.45
CA SER A 12 -3.70 24.34 -10.41
C SER A 12 -3.07 22.96 -10.31
N PHE A 13 -1.75 22.90 -10.14
CA PHE A 13 -1.02 21.66 -9.92
C PHE A 13 -1.43 20.99 -8.59
N VAL A 14 -1.61 21.76 -7.52
CA VAL A 14 -2.14 21.27 -6.23
C VAL A 14 -3.48 20.57 -6.41
N ARG A 15 -4.40 21.14 -7.20
CA ARG A 15 -5.71 20.50 -7.47
C ARG A 15 -5.56 19.19 -8.23
N LEU A 16 -4.61 19.14 -9.17
CA LEU A 16 -4.31 17.95 -9.95
C LEU A 16 -3.77 16.83 -9.05
N PHE A 17 -2.77 17.17 -8.23
CA PHE A 17 -2.17 16.26 -7.27
C PHE A 17 -3.20 15.74 -6.26
N ASN A 18 -3.98 16.64 -5.64
CA ASN A 18 -5.01 16.26 -4.67
C ASN A 18 -6.03 15.29 -5.27
N ALA A 19 -6.49 15.52 -6.50
CA ALA A 19 -7.45 14.62 -7.15
C ALA A 19 -6.90 13.20 -7.32
N ILE A 20 -5.58 13.05 -7.49
CA ILE A 20 -4.94 11.75 -7.66
C ILE A 20 -4.62 11.11 -6.31
N ARG A 21 -4.08 11.90 -5.37
CA ARG A 21 -3.90 11.50 -3.97
C ARG A 21 -5.20 10.95 -3.38
N ASP A 22 -6.33 11.66 -3.58
CA ASP A 22 -7.63 11.28 -3.01
C ASP A 22 -8.20 9.98 -3.60
N ASN A 23 -7.66 9.50 -4.74
CA ASN A 23 -8.00 8.21 -5.34
C ASN A 23 -6.92 7.14 -5.09
N PHE A 24 -5.85 7.46 -4.36
CA PHE A 24 -4.84 6.50 -3.96
C PHE A 24 -5.43 5.57 -2.90
N THR A 25 -5.29 4.27 -3.12
CA THR A 25 -5.57 3.26 -2.09
C THR A 25 -4.51 2.16 -2.18
N PHE A 26 -4.11 1.63 -1.04
CA PHE A 26 -3.21 0.49 -0.93
C PHE A 26 -3.79 -0.51 0.06
N ALA A 27 -3.66 -1.80 -0.23
CA ALA A 27 -3.95 -2.86 0.70
C ALA A 27 -3.03 -4.04 0.41
N ASP A 28 -2.50 -4.64 1.48
CA ASP A 28 -1.61 -5.79 1.39
C ASP A 28 -1.68 -6.60 2.68
N ALA A 29 -1.39 -7.90 2.59
CA ALA A 29 -1.33 -8.77 3.75
C ALA A 29 -0.37 -9.93 3.48
N ASP A 30 0.49 -10.23 4.45
CA ASP A 30 1.41 -11.36 4.36
C ASP A 30 1.65 -11.98 5.74
N SER A 31 2.21 -13.19 5.74
CA SER A 31 2.54 -13.95 6.94
C SER A 31 3.83 -14.74 6.77
N ALA A 32 4.64 -14.82 7.81
CA ALA A 32 5.87 -15.59 7.85
C ALA A 32 5.91 -16.51 9.06
N ASP A 33 6.34 -17.75 8.83
CA ASP A 33 6.56 -18.80 9.84
C ASP A 33 8.06 -18.87 10.21
N PHE A 34 8.34 -18.85 11.50
CA PHE A 34 9.67 -18.88 12.11
C PHE A 34 9.87 -20.12 13.03
N GLY A 35 9.10 -21.17 12.81
CA GLY A 35 9.13 -22.44 13.55
C GLY A 35 8.00 -22.52 14.57
N PRO A 36 8.23 -22.19 15.85
CA PRO A 36 7.16 -22.14 16.84
C PRO A 36 6.40 -20.81 16.85
N PHE A 37 6.64 -19.95 15.84
CA PHE A 37 6.09 -18.60 15.76
C PHE A 37 5.62 -18.32 14.35
N THR A 38 4.48 -17.65 14.24
CA THR A 38 4.03 -17.04 13.00
C THR A 38 3.87 -15.54 13.23
N ALA A 39 4.35 -14.69 12.33
CA ALA A 39 4.00 -13.28 12.33
C ALA A 39 3.20 -12.97 11.07
N SER A 40 2.25 -12.04 11.13
CA SER A 40 1.56 -11.55 9.95
C SER A 40 1.18 -10.09 10.08
N TYR A 41 0.96 -9.45 8.92
CA TYR A 41 0.35 -8.14 8.83
C TYR A 41 -0.84 -8.18 7.88
N ASP A 42 -1.81 -7.30 8.12
CA ASP A 42 -2.90 -7.01 7.21
C ASP A 42 -3.14 -5.51 7.25
N VAL A 43 -2.80 -4.84 6.16
CA VAL A 43 -2.78 -3.39 6.07
C VAL A 43 -3.66 -2.87 4.95
N ALA A 44 -4.25 -1.71 5.20
CA ALA A 44 -4.89 -0.89 4.19
C ALA A 44 -4.71 0.58 4.55
N PHE A 45 -4.42 1.42 3.56
CA PHE A 45 -4.30 2.84 3.78
C PHE A 45 -4.66 3.65 2.53
N HIS A 46 -4.91 4.93 2.78
CA HIS A 46 -5.00 5.96 1.76
C HIS A 46 -4.10 7.14 2.12
N LEU A 47 -3.92 8.06 1.17
CA LEU A 47 -3.14 9.26 1.37
C LEU A 47 -4.03 10.45 1.68
N GLU A 48 -3.65 11.29 2.64
CA GLU A 48 -4.30 12.55 2.95
C GLU A 48 -3.28 13.67 3.12
N ASN A 49 -3.73 14.93 3.11
CA ASN A 49 -2.87 16.10 3.32
C ASN A 49 -1.71 16.17 2.30
N GLY A 50 -0.61 16.82 2.66
CA GLY A 50 0.49 17.11 1.74
C GLY A 50 0.51 18.56 1.26
N ASN A 51 1.68 19.18 1.35
CA ASN A 51 1.99 20.50 0.84
C ASN A 51 2.84 20.35 -0.42
N VAL A 52 2.35 20.88 -1.54
CA VAL A 52 3.07 20.88 -2.81
C VAL A 52 3.91 22.15 -2.92
N ASP A 53 5.17 21.99 -3.30
CA ASP A 53 6.13 23.06 -3.56
C ASP A 53 6.76 22.85 -4.95
N LEU A 54 6.43 23.71 -5.92
CA LEU A 54 7.15 23.75 -7.20
C LEU A 54 8.45 24.52 -6.99
N ARG A 55 9.59 23.96 -7.42
CA ARG A 55 10.90 24.54 -7.16
C ARG A 55 11.59 25.07 -8.42
N GLY A 56 12.36 26.14 -8.25
CA GLY A 56 13.14 26.77 -9.32
C GLY A 56 14.25 25.89 -9.92
N ASP A 57 14.55 24.73 -9.34
CA ASP A 57 15.50 23.73 -9.84
C ASP A 57 14.83 22.63 -10.69
N ASN A 58 13.58 22.86 -11.10
CA ASN A 58 12.74 21.93 -11.87
C ASN A 58 12.41 20.63 -11.12
N THR A 59 12.33 20.70 -9.79
CA THR A 59 11.79 19.62 -8.95
C THR A 59 10.44 20.04 -8.36
N VAL A 60 9.64 19.04 -7.99
CA VAL A 60 8.40 19.18 -7.25
C VAL A 60 8.56 18.42 -5.95
N LYS A 61 8.24 19.07 -4.84
CA LYS A 61 8.31 18.49 -3.51
C LYS A 61 6.92 18.41 -2.90
N ILE A 62 6.58 17.26 -2.35
CA ILE A 62 5.40 17.05 -1.52
C ILE A 62 5.90 16.72 -0.11
N ASP A 63 5.56 17.57 0.85
CA ASP A 63 5.88 17.37 2.27
C ASP A 63 4.60 17.18 3.08
N GLU A 64 4.72 16.61 4.29
CA GLU A 64 3.57 16.46 5.22
C GLU A 64 2.40 15.69 4.58
N LEU A 65 2.71 14.72 3.70
CA LEU A 65 1.73 13.82 3.12
C LEU A 65 1.51 12.69 4.11
N ASP A 66 0.26 12.47 4.49
CA ASP A 66 -0.10 11.48 5.50
C ASP A 66 -0.42 10.14 4.85
N ILE A 67 0.15 9.07 5.36
CA ILE A 67 -0.36 7.70 5.20
C ILE A 67 -1.36 7.47 6.33
N LYS A 68 -2.65 7.44 6.00
CA LYS A 68 -3.73 7.14 6.94
C LYS A 68 -4.04 5.64 6.92
N TRP A 69 -3.65 4.95 7.97
CA TRP A 69 -3.87 3.52 8.09
C TRP A 69 -5.34 3.23 8.40
N ASP A 70 -6.13 2.91 7.37
CA ASP A 70 -7.50 2.42 7.51
C ASP A 70 -7.53 1.08 8.25
N LYS A 71 -6.50 0.27 8.02
CA LYS A 71 -6.24 -0.99 8.71
C LYS A 71 -4.74 -1.17 8.89
N LEU A 72 -4.35 -1.59 10.08
CA LEU A 72 -2.99 -1.97 10.41
C LEU A 72 -3.06 -3.01 11.51
N ASP A 73 -3.31 -4.25 11.11
CA ASP A 73 -3.39 -5.38 12.03
C ASP A 73 -2.05 -6.09 12.01
N LEU A 74 -1.34 -6.09 13.14
CA LEU A 74 -0.13 -6.89 13.33
C LEU A 74 -0.47 -8.09 14.18
N SER A 75 -0.23 -9.30 13.67
CA SER A 75 -0.52 -10.52 14.40
C SER A 75 0.72 -11.34 14.69
N LEU A 76 0.75 -11.94 15.88
CA LEU A 76 1.74 -12.89 16.34
C LEU A 76 1.03 -14.18 16.77
N GLY A 77 1.31 -15.25 16.06
CA GLY A 77 0.97 -16.63 16.37
C GLY A 77 2.11 -17.34 17.12
N ILE A 78 1.77 -18.19 18.07
CA ILE A 78 2.71 -19.04 18.80
C ILE A 78 2.17 -20.46 18.82
N ASP A 79 2.99 -21.39 18.36
CA ASP A 79 2.74 -22.83 18.41
C ASP A 79 3.42 -23.43 19.64
N ILE A 80 2.61 -24.03 20.49
CA ILE A 80 3.06 -24.70 21.70
C ILE A 80 3.06 -26.20 21.40
N PRO A 81 4.16 -26.92 21.65
CA PRO A 81 4.19 -28.36 21.45
C PRO A 81 3.04 -29.06 22.20
N SER A 82 2.19 -29.76 21.44
CA SER A 82 1.04 -30.51 21.99
C SER A 82 1.41 -31.37 23.19
N ILE A 83 0.67 -31.18 24.28
CA ILE A 83 0.82 -31.94 25.52
C ILE A 83 -0.38 -32.85 25.67
N CYS A 84 -0.13 -34.16 25.65
CA CYS A 84 -1.19 -35.14 25.80
C CYS A 84 -1.17 -35.83 27.17
N ILE A 85 -2.29 -35.75 27.89
CA ILE A 85 -2.53 -36.46 29.14
C ILE A 85 -3.52 -37.60 28.86
N GLY A 86 -3.19 -38.81 29.32
CA GLY A 86 -3.99 -40.02 29.13
C GLY A 86 -3.53 -40.86 27.94
N GLY A 87 -4.41 -41.75 27.45
CA GLY A 87 -4.09 -42.67 26.35
C GLY A 87 -3.26 -43.90 26.74
N TRP A 88 -2.77 -44.00 27.98
CA TRP A 88 -2.10 -45.20 28.48
C TRP A 88 -3.09 -46.33 28.75
N CYS A 89 -2.57 -47.55 28.64
CA CYS A 89 -3.37 -48.75 28.79
C CYS A 89 -3.63 -49.07 30.27
N ILE A 90 -4.90 -49.15 30.66
CA ILE A 90 -5.32 -49.59 32.00
C ILE A 90 -5.36 -51.11 32.07
N ILE A 91 -5.89 -51.76 31.02
CA ILE A 91 -6.05 -53.22 30.97
C ILE A 91 -5.30 -53.77 29.74
N PRO A 92 -4.04 -54.22 29.91
CA PRO A 92 -3.30 -54.84 28.82
C PRO A 92 -3.84 -56.25 28.52
N THR A 93 -3.86 -56.61 27.25
CA THR A 93 -4.17 -57.96 26.77
C THR A 93 -3.06 -58.45 25.86
N PRO A 94 -2.98 -59.77 25.56
CA PRO A 94 -1.96 -60.31 24.66
C PRO A 94 -1.99 -59.72 23.24
N PHE A 95 -3.06 -59.03 22.86
CA PHE A 95 -3.27 -58.46 21.53
C PHE A 95 -3.34 -56.93 21.53
N GLY A 96 -3.08 -56.27 22.66
CA GLY A 96 -3.12 -54.81 22.77
C GLY A 96 -3.68 -54.32 24.10
N CYS A 97 -4.61 -53.36 24.03
CA CYS A 97 -5.22 -52.77 25.21
C CYS A 97 -6.74 -52.89 25.19
N ALA A 98 -7.33 -53.52 26.20
CA ALA A 98 -8.78 -53.64 26.32
C ALA A 98 -9.45 -52.36 26.85
N LEU A 99 -8.73 -51.55 27.63
CA LEU A 99 -9.24 -50.30 28.16
C LEU A 99 -8.12 -49.26 28.25
N ARG A 100 -8.24 -48.17 27.49
CA ARG A 100 -7.37 -47.00 27.58
C ARG A 100 -8.08 -45.88 28.31
N LEU A 101 -7.31 -45.11 29.08
CA LEU A 101 -7.78 -43.79 29.50
C LEU A 101 -8.01 -42.91 28.26
N PRO A 102 -9.05 -42.06 28.23
CA PRO A 102 -9.19 -41.05 27.20
C PRO A 102 -7.89 -40.26 27.05
N LYS A 103 -7.45 -40.06 25.82
CA LYS A 103 -6.32 -39.17 25.50
C LYS A 103 -6.91 -37.79 25.32
N ILE A 104 -6.48 -36.83 26.12
CA ILE A 104 -6.79 -35.42 25.95
C ILE A 104 -5.46 -34.76 25.63
N CYS A 105 -5.38 -34.14 24.46
CA CYS A 105 -4.26 -33.29 24.10
C CYS A 105 -4.69 -31.84 24.27
N ILE A 106 -3.76 -31.02 24.73
CA ILE A 106 -3.89 -29.57 24.84
C ILE A 106 -2.78 -28.97 23.97
N PHE A 107 -3.07 -27.83 23.35
CA PHE A 107 -2.21 -27.19 22.35
C PHE A 107 -2.09 -28.00 21.05
N ASP A 108 -3.24 -28.27 20.42
CA ASP A 108 -3.33 -28.97 19.12
C ASP A 108 -3.69 -28.00 17.98
N ASP A 109 -3.82 -26.70 18.28
CA ASP A 109 -4.18 -25.66 17.31
C ASP A 109 -2.90 -25.08 16.67
N ASP A 110 -3.03 -24.43 15.51
CA ASP A 110 -1.90 -23.83 14.76
C ASP A 110 -2.38 -22.49 14.16
N PRO A 111 -2.05 -21.33 14.78
CA PRO A 111 -1.33 -21.17 16.05
C PRO A 111 -2.17 -21.47 17.30
N ASP A 112 -1.56 -22.01 18.35
CA ASP A 112 -2.21 -22.23 19.66
C ASP A 112 -2.55 -20.92 20.39
N ILE A 113 -1.72 -19.90 20.21
CA ILE A 113 -1.97 -18.55 20.70
C ILE A 113 -1.87 -17.59 19.52
N ALA A 114 -2.91 -16.80 19.29
CA ALA A 114 -2.87 -15.69 18.34
C ALA A 114 -3.14 -14.38 19.08
N ILE A 115 -2.24 -13.41 18.90
CA ILE A 115 -2.35 -12.05 19.39
C ILE A 115 -2.41 -11.14 18.18
N THR A 116 -3.42 -10.26 18.10
CA THR A 116 -3.52 -9.25 17.06
C THR A 116 -3.56 -7.87 17.70
N LEU A 117 -2.70 -6.97 17.23
CA LEU A 117 -2.65 -5.56 17.58
C LEU A 117 -3.36 -4.76 16.49
N PRO A 118 -4.60 -4.29 16.72
CA PRO A 118 -5.29 -3.42 15.78
C PRO A 118 -4.79 -1.98 15.93
N LEU A 119 -3.84 -1.61 15.09
CA LEU A 119 -3.19 -0.30 15.07
C LEU A 119 -3.78 0.65 14.00
N GLY A 120 -4.99 0.33 13.51
CA GLY A 120 -5.71 1.20 12.58
C GLY A 120 -5.99 2.60 13.19
N GLY A 121 -6.00 3.62 12.34
CA GLY A 121 -6.18 5.01 12.71
C GLY A 121 -4.89 5.75 13.10
N LEU A 122 -3.75 5.04 13.12
CA LEU A 122 -2.44 5.67 13.20
C LEU A 122 -2.11 6.40 11.87
N VAL A 123 -1.11 7.27 11.94
CA VAL A 123 -0.66 8.10 10.82
C VAL A 123 0.84 7.95 10.70
N SER A 124 1.32 7.72 9.48
CA SER A 124 2.73 7.91 9.11
C SER A 124 2.86 9.12 8.21
N GLU A 125 4.02 9.76 8.22
CA GLU A 125 4.33 10.85 7.29
C GLU A 125 5.18 10.31 6.14
N VAL A 126 4.95 10.84 4.94
CA VAL A 126 5.75 10.54 3.75
C VAL A 126 6.06 11.84 3.04
N SER A 127 7.25 11.92 2.46
CA SER A 127 7.62 13.00 1.55
C SER A 127 8.00 12.45 0.18
N LEU A 128 7.69 13.21 -0.86
CA LEU A 128 7.94 12.88 -2.26
C LEU A 128 8.73 14.02 -2.90
N THR A 129 9.87 13.72 -3.51
CA THR A 129 10.60 14.73 -4.31
C THR A 129 10.96 14.14 -5.67
N GLY A 130 10.51 14.77 -6.74
CA GLY A 130 10.78 14.28 -8.10
C GLY A 130 10.77 15.37 -9.14
N ARG A 131 11.04 15.00 -10.38
CA ARG A 131 10.82 15.87 -11.54
C ARG A 131 9.51 15.49 -12.23
N LEU A 132 9.01 16.38 -13.06
CA LEU A 132 7.89 16.07 -13.94
C LEU A 132 8.40 15.58 -15.29
N VAL A 133 7.69 14.61 -15.88
CA VAL A 133 7.99 14.10 -17.23
C VAL A 133 6.71 13.88 -18.03
N MET A 134 6.77 14.25 -19.31
CA MET A 134 5.73 13.91 -20.28
C MET A 134 6.17 12.68 -21.06
N ARG A 135 5.30 11.67 -21.11
CA ARG A 135 5.54 10.43 -21.87
C ARG A 135 4.38 10.22 -22.84
N HIS A 136 4.68 9.82 -24.08
CA HIS A 136 3.67 9.56 -25.11
C HIS A 136 3.25 8.09 -25.07
N PHE A 137 1.94 7.85 -25.07
CA PHE A 137 1.32 6.53 -25.04
C PHE A 137 0.44 6.34 -26.26
N ASP A 138 0.77 5.34 -27.06
CA ASP A 138 -0.14 4.86 -28.08
C ASP A 138 -1.28 4.08 -27.45
N ASN A 139 -2.51 4.40 -27.87
CA ASN A 139 -3.68 3.67 -27.39
C ASN A 139 -3.58 2.20 -27.81
N PRO A 140 -3.51 1.25 -26.85
CA PRO A 140 -3.30 -0.16 -27.18
C PRO A 140 -4.52 -0.79 -27.88
N ALA A 141 -5.70 -0.17 -27.79
CA ALA A 141 -6.90 -0.61 -28.49
C ALA A 141 -6.91 -0.20 -29.98
N ARG A 142 -5.93 0.61 -30.43
CA ARG A 142 -5.82 1.03 -31.84
C ARG A 142 -5.51 -0.17 -32.75
N PRO A 143 -6.36 -0.46 -33.76
CA PRO A 143 -6.10 -1.53 -34.72
C PRO A 143 -4.77 -1.37 -35.48
N PRO A 144 -4.10 -2.47 -35.86
CA PRO A 144 -2.90 -2.41 -36.68
C PRO A 144 -3.15 -1.65 -37.99
N GLY A 145 -2.29 -0.67 -38.29
CA GLY A 145 -2.37 0.14 -39.52
C GLY A 145 -3.32 1.33 -39.45
N MET A 146 -4.07 1.53 -38.36
CA MET A 146 -4.85 2.75 -38.14
C MET A 146 -3.91 3.91 -37.79
N ASN A 147 -4.01 5.02 -38.53
CA ASN A 147 -3.23 6.22 -38.22
C ASN A 147 -3.87 7.00 -37.05
N ALA A 148 -3.10 7.92 -36.46
CA ALA A 148 -3.54 8.68 -35.28
C ALA A 148 -4.79 9.55 -35.53
N TRP A 149 -4.97 10.04 -36.76
CA TRP A 149 -6.12 10.87 -37.14
C TRP A 149 -7.41 10.07 -37.15
N ASP A 150 -7.40 8.93 -37.85
CA ASP A 150 -8.52 7.99 -37.93
C ASP A 150 -8.85 7.42 -36.54
N ALA A 151 -7.81 7.15 -35.73
CA ALA A 151 -7.98 6.67 -34.37
C ALA A 151 -8.72 7.67 -33.50
N GLN A 152 -8.38 8.94 -33.59
CA GLN A 152 -9.07 9.97 -32.81
C GLN A 152 -10.51 10.21 -33.28
N ASP A 153 -10.78 10.09 -34.59
CA ASP A 153 -12.14 10.22 -35.17
C ASP A 153 -13.05 9.01 -34.92
N ALA A 154 -12.53 7.94 -34.32
CA ALA A 154 -13.33 6.79 -33.90
C ALA A 154 -14.30 7.13 -32.76
N VAL A 155 -15.34 6.31 -32.60
CA VAL A 155 -16.30 6.38 -31.48
C VAL A 155 -16.38 5.02 -30.80
N PRO A 156 -15.94 4.87 -29.52
CA PRO A 156 -15.19 5.86 -28.73
C PRO A 156 -13.82 6.16 -29.35
N SER A 157 -13.23 7.31 -28.98
CA SER A 157 -11.93 7.73 -29.53
C SER A 157 -10.81 6.77 -29.14
N LEU A 158 -9.94 6.46 -30.10
CA LEU A 158 -8.74 5.63 -29.93
C LEU A 158 -7.46 6.48 -30.02
N ALA A 159 -7.56 7.78 -29.70
CA ALA A 159 -6.43 8.70 -29.75
C ALA A 159 -5.29 8.25 -28.83
N SER A 160 -4.05 8.47 -29.28
CA SER A 160 -2.88 8.41 -28.42
C SER A 160 -2.89 9.60 -27.46
N GLU A 161 -2.04 9.59 -26.45
CA GLU A 161 -2.01 10.66 -25.46
C GLU A 161 -0.62 10.90 -24.89
N TRP A 162 -0.36 12.15 -24.55
CA TRP A 162 0.75 12.53 -23.69
C TRP A 162 0.28 12.52 -22.24
N ARG A 163 0.99 11.78 -21.40
CA ARG A 163 0.67 11.64 -19.98
C ARG A 163 1.78 12.27 -19.14
N LEU A 164 1.38 13.04 -18.15
CA LEU A 164 2.26 13.68 -17.18
C LEU A 164 2.45 12.76 -15.97
N PHE A 165 3.70 12.56 -15.54
CA PHE A 165 4.05 11.77 -14.36
C PHE A 165 5.11 12.47 -13.53
N PHE A 166 5.31 11.99 -12.31
CA PHE A 166 6.59 12.15 -11.63
C PHE A 166 7.64 11.22 -12.27
N ASP A 167 8.86 11.71 -12.45
CA ASP A 167 9.98 10.94 -12.97
C ASP A 167 10.79 10.37 -11.81
N ASP A 168 10.61 9.07 -11.55
CA ASP A 168 11.30 8.29 -10.51
C ASP A 168 11.47 9.07 -9.20
N PRO A 169 10.37 9.48 -8.57
CA PRO A 169 10.45 10.37 -7.42
C PRO A 169 11.10 9.66 -6.23
N ILE A 170 11.87 10.41 -5.46
CA ILE A 170 12.43 9.96 -4.20
C ILE A 170 11.31 10.00 -3.16
N VAL A 171 11.03 8.86 -2.55
CA VAL A 171 10.07 8.70 -1.45
C VAL A 171 10.84 8.48 -0.16
N ASP A 172 10.46 9.21 0.88
CA ASP A 172 10.97 9.05 2.24
C ASP A 172 9.79 8.88 3.19
N ILE A 173 9.73 7.77 3.92
CA ILE A 173 8.62 7.43 4.82
C ILE A 173 9.14 7.50 6.25
N ASP A 174 8.53 8.39 7.03
CA ASP A 174 8.74 8.45 8.47
C ASP A 174 7.80 7.43 9.15
N PRO A 175 8.35 6.44 9.87
CA PRO A 175 7.56 5.43 10.54
C PRO A 175 6.57 6.05 11.55
N ILE A 176 5.51 5.30 11.86
CA ILE A 176 4.53 5.65 12.89
C ILE A 176 5.26 5.99 14.20
N ASP A 177 4.80 7.02 14.91
CA ASP A 177 5.19 7.23 16.31
C ASP A 177 4.51 6.17 17.19
N VAL A 178 5.19 5.03 17.37
CA VAL A 178 4.74 3.85 18.12
C VAL A 178 5.04 4.06 19.61
N GLY A 179 4.46 5.10 20.22
CA GLY A 179 4.66 5.40 21.65
C GLY A 179 4.01 4.39 22.61
N ASP A 180 3.86 4.80 23.89
CA ASP A 180 3.31 4.03 25.03
C ASP A 180 2.01 3.25 24.72
N THR A 181 1.19 3.75 23.77
CA THR A 181 -0.09 3.15 23.36
C THR A 181 0.04 1.70 22.86
N VAL A 182 1.13 1.35 22.16
CA VAL A 182 1.32 -0.01 21.63
C VAL A 182 1.79 -0.96 22.71
N GLY A 183 2.62 -0.49 23.65
CA GLY A 183 3.01 -1.26 24.84
C GLY A 183 1.80 -1.68 25.66
N ASP A 184 0.90 -0.74 25.98
CA ASP A 184 -0.34 -1.01 26.72
C ASP A 184 -1.27 -1.98 25.97
N LEU A 185 -1.40 -1.81 24.65
CA LEU A 185 -2.23 -2.67 23.80
C LEU A 185 -1.69 -4.12 23.77
N LEU A 186 -0.38 -4.26 23.70
CA LEU A 186 0.31 -5.55 23.66
C LEU A 186 0.25 -6.27 25.00
N GLU A 187 0.48 -5.56 26.11
CA GLU A 187 0.30 -6.13 27.45
C GLU A 187 -1.14 -6.62 27.65
N ALA A 188 -2.14 -5.83 27.25
CA ALA A 188 -3.54 -6.22 27.32
C ALA A 188 -3.85 -7.44 26.46
N ALA A 189 -3.33 -7.50 25.23
CA ALA A 189 -3.58 -8.58 24.30
C ALA A 189 -2.93 -9.91 24.75
N VAL A 190 -1.71 -9.85 25.28
CA VAL A 190 -1.01 -11.01 25.86
C VAL A 190 -1.74 -11.54 27.10
N ASN A 191 -2.17 -10.65 28.00
CA ASN A 191 -2.94 -11.04 29.17
C ASN A 191 -4.27 -11.72 28.78
N ALA A 192 -4.98 -11.17 27.81
CA ALA A 192 -6.21 -11.78 27.29
C ALA A 192 -5.98 -13.15 26.65
N ALA A 193 -4.91 -13.30 25.87
CA ALA A 193 -4.52 -14.57 25.26
C ALA A 193 -4.23 -15.65 26.32
N VAL A 194 -3.45 -15.32 27.35
CA VAL A 194 -3.14 -16.24 28.46
C VAL A 194 -4.39 -16.60 29.26
N ASP A 195 -5.28 -15.65 29.54
CA ASP A 195 -6.51 -15.90 30.29
C ASP A 195 -7.49 -16.80 29.52
N ASN A 196 -7.62 -16.60 28.21
CA ASN A 196 -8.41 -17.46 27.33
C ASN A 196 -7.80 -18.87 27.26
N LEU A 197 -6.48 -19.00 27.14
CA LEU A 197 -5.85 -20.32 27.07
C LEU A 197 -6.09 -21.16 28.35
N LEU A 198 -6.24 -20.50 29.50
CA LEU A 198 -6.32 -21.16 30.81
C LEU A 198 -7.72 -21.13 31.43
N PHE A 199 -8.77 -20.71 30.70
CA PHE A 199 -10.11 -20.47 31.27
C PHE A 199 -10.74 -21.75 31.86
N PHE A 200 -10.45 -22.91 31.26
CA PHE A 200 -11.08 -24.19 31.60
C PHE A 200 -10.36 -24.97 32.71
N LEU A 201 -9.19 -24.51 33.17
CA LEU A 201 -8.35 -25.26 34.11
C LEU A 201 -8.63 -24.86 35.58
N PRO A 202 -8.81 -25.83 36.50
CA PRO A 202 -8.87 -25.56 37.94
C PRO A 202 -7.51 -25.05 38.46
N GLY A 203 -7.52 -24.24 39.53
CA GLY A 203 -6.34 -23.47 39.99
C GLY A 203 -5.02 -24.27 40.14
N TRP A 204 -5.09 -25.51 40.62
CA TRP A 204 -3.91 -26.37 40.75
C TRP A 204 -3.30 -26.80 39.40
N ALA A 205 -4.14 -26.93 38.35
CA ALA A 205 -3.69 -27.27 37.00
C ALA A 205 -3.20 -26.02 36.25
N ARG A 206 -3.76 -24.83 36.54
CA ARG A 206 -3.21 -23.54 36.07
C ARG A 206 -1.76 -23.35 36.51
N ASP A 207 -1.41 -23.69 37.75
CA ASP A 207 -0.04 -23.53 38.25
C ASP A 207 0.96 -24.49 37.57
N ILE A 208 0.53 -25.72 37.26
CA ILE A 208 1.35 -26.69 36.50
C ILE A 208 1.53 -26.24 35.05
N VAL A 209 0.45 -25.80 34.39
CA VAL A 209 0.51 -25.33 32.99
C VAL A 209 1.31 -24.02 32.91
N LYS A 210 1.21 -23.11 33.87
CA LYS A 210 2.09 -21.95 33.98
C LYS A 210 3.56 -22.33 34.16
N GLY A 211 3.85 -23.43 34.84
CA GLY A 211 5.22 -23.96 34.95
C GLY A 211 5.76 -24.54 33.64
N ILE A 212 4.90 -25.15 32.81
CA ILE A 212 5.28 -25.71 31.50
C ILE A 212 5.37 -24.61 30.43
N LEU A 213 4.44 -23.66 30.47
CA LEU A 213 4.45 -22.46 29.65
C LEU A 213 5.46 -21.43 30.15
N GLY A 214 6.12 -21.65 31.30
CA GLY A 214 7.11 -20.74 31.86
C GLY A 214 8.15 -20.30 30.83
N PRO A 215 8.83 -21.22 30.13
CA PRO A 215 9.75 -20.89 29.03
C PRO A 215 9.09 -20.16 27.85
N VAL A 216 7.83 -20.45 27.52
CA VAL A 216 7.09 -19.77 26.43
C VAL A 216 6.69 -18.37 26.86
N ILE A 217 6.24 -18.19 28.09
CA ILE A 217 5.90 -16.91 28.71
C ILE A 217 7.16 -16.09 28.91
N ASP A 218 8.30 -16.70 29.29
CA ASP A 218 9.59 -16.03 29.43
C ASP A 218 10.19 -15.67 28.07
N LEU A 219 9.92 -16.47 27.02
CA LEU A 219 10.32 -16.17 25.64
C LEU A 219 9.42 -15.11 25.00
N VAL A 220 8.10 -15.17 25.22
CA VAL A 220 7.16 -14.10 24.91
C VAL A 220 7.58 -12.87 25.67
N ARG A 221 7.88 -12.95 26.97
CA ARG A 221 8.45 -11.85 27.75
C ARG A 221 9.87 -11.48 27.39
N ALA A 222 10.61 -12.25 26.58
CA ALA A 222 11.93 -11.87 26.05
C ALA A 222 11.78 -11.15 24.70
N ILE A 223 10.84 -11.60 23.88
CA ILE A 223 10.32 -10.89 22.69
C ILE A 223 9.51 -9.67 23.11
N LEU A 224 9.01 -9.62 24.35
CA LEU A 224 8.26 -8.53 24.95
C LEU A 224 8.99 -7.93 26.16
N ASP A 225 10.29 -8.20 26.37
CA ASP A 225 11.13 -7.50 27.40
C ASP A 225 11.48 -6.11 26.89
N ILE A 226 10.49 -5.52 26.24
CA ILE A 226 10.53 -4.35 25.43
C ILE A 226 9.62 -3.28 26.04
N PRO A 227 9.87 -2.81 27.27
CA PRO A 227 9.46 -1.45 27.60
C PRO A 227 10.30 -0.42 26.83
N ASP A 228 11.52 -0.76 26.39
CA ASP A 228 12.46 0.23 25.84
C ASP A 228 12.48 0.33 24.29
N ASP A 229 12.22 -0.75 23.52
CA ASP A 229 12.45 -0.78 22.05
C ASP A 229 11.30 -1.41 21.18
N ILE A 230 9.99 -1.27 21.55
CA ILE A 230 8.87 -1.95 20.82
C ILE A 230 8.80 -1.42 19.40
N GLN A 231 9.07 -0.14 19.27
CA GLN A 231 9.18 0.54 18.00
C GLN A 231 10.28 -0.06 17.13
N GLU A 232 11.44 -0.43 17.69
CA GLU A 232 12.53 -1.08 16.94
C GLU A 232 12.08 -2.46 16.47
N TRP A 233 11.47 -3.28 17.33
CA TRP A 233 11.00 -4.61 16.95
C TRP A 233 9.90 -4.57 15.87
N ILE A 234 8.90 -3.70 16.03
CA ILE A 234 7.84 -3.52 15.02
C ILE A 234 8.44 -2.99 13.72
N SER A 235 9.36 -2.03 13.80
CA SER A 235 10.07 -1.50 12.64
C SER A 235 10.89 -2.60 11.94
N ASP A 236 11.64 -3.42 12.66
CA ASP A 236 12.42 -4.52 12.08
C ASP A 236 11.53 -5.61 11.48
N LEU A 237 10.40 -5.92 12.12
CA LEU A 237 9.45 -6.88 11.59
C LEU A 237 8.87 -6.38 10.27
N LEU A 238 8.35 -5.15 10.25
CA LEU A 238 7.72 -4.57 9.06
C LEU A 238 8.73 -4.26 7.96
N ASN A 239 9.90 -3.73 8.30
CA ASN A 239 10.90 -3.30 7.33
C ASN A 239 11.84 -4.42 6.91
N VAL A 240 12.45 -5.15 7.86
CA VAL A 240 13.49 -6.14 7.55
C VAL A 240 12.88 -7.50 7.19
N SER A 241 11.89 -7.96 7.97
CA SER A 241 11.34 -9.31 7.76
C SER A 241 10.33 -9.36 6.62
N PHE A 242 9.45 -8.36 6.54
CA PHE A 242 8.41 -8.28 5.52
C PHE A 242 8.76 -7.37 4.34
N GLY A 243 9.65 -6.38 4.51
CA GLY A 243 9.92 -5.40 3.45
C GLY A 243 8.72 -4.48 3.17
N LEU A 244 7.78 -4.35 4.11
CA LEU A 244 6.52 -3.63 3.90
C LEU A 244 6.76 -2.16 3.56
N LEU A 245 7.71 -1.49 4.26
CA LEU A 245 8.02 -0.08 3.97
C LEU A 245 8.60 0.10 2.57
N ASP A 246 9.45 -0.82 2.12
CA ASP A 246 9.98 -0.82 0.75
C ASP A 246 8.87 -1.07 -0.28
N ILE A 247 7.95 -2.01 0.00
CA ILE A 247 6.77 -2.28 -0.84
C ILE A 247 5.90 -1.03 -0.96
N ILE A 248 5.65 -0.35 0.15
CA ILE A 248 4.84 0.87 0.19
C ILE A 248 5.52 2.01 -0.56
N ALA A 249 6.82 2.23 -0.30
CA ALA A 249 7.60 3.26 -0.99
C ALA A 249 7.59 3.01 -2.51
N GLN A 250 7.86 1.76 -2.93
CA GLN A 250 7.81 1.40 -4.35
C GLN A 250 6.41 1.57 -4.93
N TYR A 251 5.35 1.21 -4.21
CA TYR A 251 3.99 1.40 -4.69
C TYR A 251 3.64 2.88 -4.86
N ILE A 252 4.08 3.75 -3.95
CA ILE A 252 3.92 5.21 -4.09
C ILE A 252 4.69 5.72 -5.32
N ILE A 253 5.93 5.28 -5.49
CA ILE A 253 6.76 5.60 -6.68
C ILE A 253 6.03 5.20 -7.95
N ASP A 254 5.58 3.94 -8.05
CA ASP A 254 4.90 3.41 -9.23
C ASP A 254 3.58 4.12 -9.48
N TYR A 255 2.81 4.40 -8.42
CA TYR A 255 1.51 5.05 -8.52
C TYR A 255 1.60 6.44 -9.16
N PHE A 256 2.50 7.29 -8.65
CA PHE A 256 2.70 8.64 -9.16
C PHE A 256 3.62 8.71 -10.39
N GLY A 257 4.44 7.68 -10.60
CA GLY A 257 5.47 7.65 -11.63
C GLY A 257 5.06 6.97 -12.94
N ASP A 258 4.20 5.94 -12.88
CA ASP A 258 3.93 5.07 -14.03
C ASP A 258 2.47 4.64 -14.18
N ILE A 259 1.74 4.44 -13.06
CA ILE A 259 0.38 3.87 -13.09
C ILE A 259 -0.67 4.95 -13.33
N THR A 260 -0.65 6.02 -12.52
CA THR A 260 -1.70 7.04 -12.54
C THR A 260 -1.13 8.36 -13.05
N PRO A 261 -1.46 8.77 -14.29
CA PRO A 261 -0.96 10.03 -14.82
C PRO A 261 -1.58 11.21 -14.08
N LEU A 262 -0.75 12.22 -13.78
CA LEU A 262 -1.18 13.51 -13.26
C LEU A 262 -2.24 14.14 -14.16
N THR A 263 -1.98 14.15 -15.47
CA THR A 263 -2.95 14.54 -16.47
C THR A 263 -2.63 13.84 -17.78
N ALA A 264 -3.63 13.73 -18.65
CA ALA A 264 -3.48 13.20 -20.00
C ALA A 264 -3.98 14.22 -21.01
N ILE A 265 -3.22 14.37 -22.10
CA ILE A 265 -3.50 15.29 -23.20
C ILE A 265 -3.58 14.44 -24.47
N GLU A 266 -4.75 14.44 -25.09
CA GLU A 266 -4.96 13.73 -26.36
C GLU A 266 -3.97 14.20 -27.44
N ASP A 267 -3.51 13.26 -28.25
CA ASP A 267 -2.67 13.49 -29.43
C ASP A 267 -3.20 12.70 -30.65
N PRO A 268 -3.62 13.39 -31.74
CA PRO A 268 -3.64 14.85 -31.94
C PRO A 268 -4.55 15.59 -30.94
N TYR A 269 -4.22 16.83 -30.57
CA TYR A 269 -5.03 17.60 -29.62
C TYR A 269 -6.24 18.24 -30.32
N PRO A 270 -7.49 18.05 -29.85
CA PRO A 270 -8.67 18.62 -30.47
C PRO A 270 -8.84 20.10 -30.08
N LEU A 271 -8.50 21.02 -30.98
CA LEU A 271 -8.71 22.46 -30.76
C LEU A 271 -10.17 22.88 -30.95
N LEU A 272 -10.80 22.39 -32.02
CA LEU A 272 -12.18 22.68 -32.34
C LEU A 272 -12.91 21.39 -32.71
N PRO A 273 -14.07 21.10 -32.09
CA PRO A 273 -14.85 19.94 -32.47
C PRO A 273 -15.39 20.10 -33.89
N GLY A 274 -15.70 18.98 -34.52
CA GLY A 274 -16.50 18.99 -35.75
C GLY A 274 -17.87 19.59 -35.45
N THR A 275 -18.33 20.49 -36.31
CA THR A 275 -19.63 21.17 -36.14
C THR A 275 -20.48 20.99 -37.38
N THR A 276 -21.79 21.18 -37.26
CA THR A 276 -22.68 21.15 -38.44
C THR A 276 -22.23 22.20 -39.45
N ASN A 277 -22.09 21.79 -40.71
CA ASN A 277 -21.70 22.71 -41.76
C ASN A 277 -22.82 23.77 -41.96
N PRO A 278 -22.52 25.07 -41.73
CA PRO A 278 -23.52 26.13 -41.89
C PRO A 278 -23.86 26.41 -43.35
N ASN A 279 -23.10 25.85 -44.29
CA ASN A 279 -23.31 26.01 -45.72
C ASN A 279 -24.16 24.86 -46.28
N ASN A 280 -25.15 25.18 -47.10
CA ASN A 280 -25.98 24.20 -47.82
C ASN A 280 -25.25 23.49 -48.99
N PHE A 281 -23.92 23.53 -48.99
CA PHE A 281 -23.07 22.90 -49.98
C PHE A 281 -21.84 22.28 -49.28
N GLY A 282 -21.53 21.02 -49.59
CA GLY A 282 -20.45 20.27 -48.95
C GLY A 282 -20.92 19.23 -47.93
N PRO A 283 -19.99 18.61 -47.16
CA PRO A 283 -20.33 17.60 -46.16
C PRO A 283 -21.22 18.20 -45.06
N SER A 284 -22.09 17.39 -44.45
CA SER A 284 -23.03 17.81 -43.40
C SER A 284 -22.33 18.24 -42.10
N MET A 285 -21.09 17.78 -41.87
CA MET A 285 -20.23 18.14 -40.74
C MET A 285 -18.92 18.74 -41.25
N LEU A 286 -18.48 19.83 -40.62
CA LEU A 286 -17.12 20.32 -40.74
C LEU A 286 -16.18 19.37 -39.99
N MET A 287 -15.01 19.14 -40.57
CA MET A 287 -13.98 18.34 -39.91
C MET A 287 -13.48 19.07 -38.65
N PRO A 288 -13.20 18.33 -37.55
CA PRO A 288 -12.56 18.91 -36.38
C PRO A 288 -11.19 19.50 -36.74
N VAL A 289 -10.81 20.58 -36.06
CA VAL A 289 -9.44 21.12 -36.15
C VAL A 289 -8.65 20.49 -35.03
N LYS A 290 -7.61 19.73 -35.39
CA LYS A 290 -6.72 19.09 -34.42
C LYS A 290 -5.27 19.44 -34.74
N ILE A 291 -4.43 19.39 -33.71
CA ILE A 291 -3.01 19.70 -33.82
C ILE A 291 -2.20 18.51 -33.32
N PRO A 292 -1.33 17.91 -34.17
CA PRO A 292 -0.42 16.86 -33.73
C PRO A 292 0.70 17.46 -32.88
N ILE A 293 1.01 16.81 -31.77
CA ILE A 293 2.06 17.22 -30.84
C ILE A 293 3.27 16.30 -31.04
N ARG A 294 4.33 16.78 -31.69
CA ARG A 294 5.53 15.97 -31.94
C ARG A 294 6.35 15.74 -30.69
N LYS A 295 6.41 16.76 -29.85
CA LYS A 295 7.20 16.77 -28.64
C LYS A 295 6.48 17.64 -27.63
N LEU A 296 6.29 17.10 -26.43
CA LEU A 296 5.77 17.84 -25.29
C LEU A 296 6.76 17.72 -24.15
N ASN A 297 7.30 18.84 -23.70
CA ASN A 297 8.18 18.89 -22.53
C ASN A 297 7.42 19.54 -21.38
N VAL A 298 7.81 19.16 -20.17
CA VAL A 298 7.38 19.80 -18.94
C VAL A 298 8.61 20.23 -18.15
N PHE A 299 8.50 21.39 -17.53
CA PHE A 299 9.39 21.81 -16.46
C PHE A 299 8.62 22.73 -15.51
N ASN A 300 9.15 23.01 -14.33
CA ASN A 300 8.58 23.96 -13.42
C ASN A 300 9.62 24.99 -12.94
N ASN A 301 9.13 26.13 -12.49
CA ASN A 301 9.89 27.07 -11.69
C ASN A 301 9.31 27.11 -10.27
N ASP A 302 9.61 28.16 -9.50
CA ASP A 302 9.12 28.38 -8.14
C ASP A 302 7.66 28.91 -8.03
N VAL A 303 6.92 28.93 -9.15
CA VAL A 303 5.56 29.52 -9.23
C VAL A 303 4.63 28.73 -10.16
N GLU A 304 5.15 28.17 -11.24
CA GLU A 304 4.40 27.63 -12.38
C GLU A 304 5.00 26.32 -12.89
N MET A 305 4.12 25.40 -13.28
CA MET A 305 4.43 24.29 -14.17
C MET A 305 4.25 24.77 -15.62
N ILE A 306 5.25 24.55 -16.45
CA ILE A 306 5.31 25.03 -17.83
C ILE A 306 5.37 23.82 -18.77
N LEU A 307 4.49 23.83 -19.77
CA LEU A 307 4.47 22.89 -20.88
C LEU A 307 4.93 23.57 -22.16
N GLU A 308 5.86 22.94 -22.87
CA GLU A 308 6.35 23.39 -24.17
C GLU A 308 6.08 22.33 -25.23
N ALA A 309 5.33 22.71 -26.27
CA ALA A 309 4.94 21.82 -27.35
C ALA A 309 5.56 22.25 -28.70
N ASP A 310 6.09 21.26 -29.43
CA ASP A 310 6.42 21.37 -30.85
C ASP A 310 5.28 20.76 -31.68
N ILE A 311 4.76 21.53 -32.63
CA ILE A 311 3.61 21.17 -33.47
C ILE A 311 4.11 20.62 -34.81
N GLY A 312 3.51 19.53 -35.30
CA GLY A 312 3.57 19.20 -36.73
C GLY A 312 3.41 17.74 -37.13
#